data_AF-A0A3E0KB06-F1
#
_entry.id   AF-A0A3E0KB06-F1
#
_cell.length_a   1.000
_cell.length_b   1.000
_cell.length_c   1.000
_cell.angle_alpha   90.00
_cell.angle_beta   90.00
_cell.angle_gamma   90.00
#
_symmetry.space_group_name_H-M   'P 1'
#
loop_
_entity.id
_entity.type
_entity.pdbx_description
1 polymer ?
#
loop_
_entity_poly.entity_id
_entity_poly.type
_entity_poly.pdbx_seq_one_letter_code
_entity_poly.pdbx_strand_id
1 'polypeptide(L)'
;MGILDSIEQRNTTLKSALKNAPDWLADALGGAPSPVGVRVTPEKALGITAFWNGVRIISQTIASLPLEVYERMDDGSRRLAREHPVYRLLHVRPNPYMTPFTFKEIRAAHVLVWGDSFAEIERDRAGRPIALWPLLPDRTGVEVRDGKKVYWTIVNGVKVYLSADRVLHVPGLGFDGLRGYSVLKLFRDSLGLTVAANEYGAQFFGNSGRPSGVLVHPGKLDDAERARIREEWNQLHSGLTKAQRTAVLWGGMKFEPITMPPEDAQFLQTRSMQIDEVAR
;
A
#
# COMPACT_ATOMS: atom_id res chain seq x y z
N MET A 1 -28.04 -35.92 12.95
CA MET A 1 -26.63 -35.48 13.03
C MET A 1 -26.63 -34.00 13.32
N GLY A 2 -26.00 -33.62 14.43
CA GLY A 2 -26.28 -32.39 15.16
C GLY A 2 -25.51 -31.17 14.66
N ILE A 3 -25.95 -30.00 15.11
CA ILE A 3 -25.38 -28.67 14.84
C ILE A 3 -23.86 -28.58 15.15
N LEU A 4 -23.34 -29.49 15.99
CA LEU A 4 -21.91 -29.60 16.30
C LEU A 4 -21.07 -30.16 15.14
N ASP A 5 -21.59 -31.11 14.34
CA ASP A 5 -20.89 -31.64 13.14
C ASP A 5 -20.76 -30.56 12.05
N SER A 6 -21.73 -29.63 11.99
CA SER A 6 -21.74 -28.50 11.04
C SER A 6 -20.72 -27.41 11.42
N ILE A 7 -20.42 -27.23 12.71
CA ILE A 7 -19.45 -26.24 13.19
C ILE A 7 -18.01 -26.76 13.01
N GLU A 8 -17.77 -28.05 13.25
CA GLU A 8 -16.47 -28.65 12.95
C GLU A 8 -16.19 -28.68 11.45
N GLN A 9 -17.17 -29.06 10.60
CA GLN A 9 -17.00 -28.99 9.15
C GLN A 9 -16.70 -27.56 8.66
N ARG A 10 -17.39 -26.54 9.19
CA ARG A 10 -17.13 -25.11 8.87
C ARG A 10 -15.73 -24.65 9.27
N ASN A 11 -15.21 -25.10 10.42
CA ASN A 11 -13.86 -24.77 10.88
C ASN A 11 -12.77 -25.45 10.02
N THR A 12 -13.03 -26.67 9.53
CA THR A 12 -12.11 -27.36 8.61
C THR A 12 -12.15 -26.75 7.21
N THR A 13 -13.32 -26.28 6.74
CA THR A 13 -13.45 -25.56 5.45
C THR A 13 -12.72 -24.21 5.49
N LEU A 14 -12.81 -23.46 6.60
CA LEU A 14 -12.09 -22.18 6.76
C LEU A 14 -10.56 -22.36 6.82
N LYS A 15 -10.07 -23.39 7.53
CA LYS A 15 -8.63 -23.72 7.56
C LYS A 15 -8.10 -24.22 6.20
N SER A 16 -8.94 -24.90 5.41
CA SER A 16 -8.60 -25.34 4.05
C SER A 16 -8.64 -24.19 3.04
N ALA A 17 -9.61 -23.28 3.13
CA ALA A 17 -9.74 -22.11 2.27
C ALA A 17 -8.60 -21.11 2.45
N LEU A 18 -8.02 -21.01 3.65
CA LEU A 18 -6.82 -20.19 3.90
C LEU A 18 -5.53 -20.83 3.38
N LYS A 19 -5.49 -22.15 3.16
CA LYS A 19 -4.34 -22.81 2.51
C LYS A 19 -4.33 -22.62 1.00
N ASN A 20 -5.50 -22.45 0.38
CA ASN A 20 -5.67 -22.19 -1.05
C ASN A 20 -6.44 -20.88 -1.28
N ALA A 21 -5.96 -19.78 -0.70
CA ALA A 21 -6.47 -18.46 -1.05
C ALA A 21 -6.29 -18.27 -2.57
N PRO A 22 -7.32 -17.84 -3.31
CA PRO A 22 -7.15 -17.53 -4.74
C PRO A 22 -6.04 -16.50 -4.93
N ASP A 23 -5.25 -16.59 -6.01
CA ASP A 23 -4.09 -15.71 -6.23
C ASP A 23 -4.41 -14.21 -6.10
N TRP A 24 -5.61 -13.80 -6.51
CA TRP A 24 -6.07 -12.42 -6.34
C TRP A 24 -6.23 -12.00 -4.87
N LEU A 25 -6.64 -12.91 -3.99
CA LEU A 25 -6.78 -12.66 -2.55
C LEU A 25 -5.40 -12.62 -1.89
N ALA A 26 -4.49 -13.50 -2.32
CA ALA A 26 -3.09 -13.46 -1.85
C ALA A 26 -2.41 -12.14 -2.28
N ASP A 27 -2.64 -11.70 -3.52
CA ASP A 27 -2.14 -10.44 -4.05
C ASP A 27 -2.75 -9.22 -3.34
N ALA A 28 -4.07 -9.23 -3.09
CA ALA A 28 -4.75 -8.18 -2.34
C ALA A 28 -4.24 -8.07 -0.90
N LEU A 29 -3.74 -9.16 -0.31
CA LEU A 29 -3.14 -9.20 1.03
C LEU A 29 -1.62 -8.95 1.05
N GLY A 30 -1.04 -8.42 -0.04
CA GLY A 30 0.37 -8.04 -0.13
C GLY A 30 1.33 -9.17 -0.50
N GLY A 31 0.82 -10.28 -1.03
CA GLY A 31 1.61 -11.40 -1.55
C GLY A 31 2.47 -12.11 -0.49
N ALA A 32 3.51 -12.80 -0.95
CA ALA A 32 4.48 -13.45 -0.05
C ALA A 32 5.33 -12.38 0.69
N PRO A 33 5.76 -12.63 1.93
CA PRO A 33 6.63 -11.71 2.66
C PRO A 33 7.91 -11.38 1.89
N SER A 34 8.43 -10.16 2.08
CA SER A 34 9.81 -9.82 1.67
C SER A 34 10.84 -10.67 2.44
N PRO A 35 12.10 -10.76 1.98
CA PRO A 35 13.17 -11.45 2.71
C PRO A 35 13.36 -10.96 4.14
N VAL A 36 12.98 -9.71 4.42
CA VAL A 36 13.02 -9.09 5.75
C VAL A 36 11.84 -9.51 6.65
N GLY A 37 10.98 -10.40 6.18
CA GLY A 37 9.80 -10.91 6.90
C GLY A 37 8.57 -10.01 6.85
N VAL A 38 8.69 -8.79 6.29
CA VAL A 38 7.60 -7.83 6.19
C VAL A 38 6.77 -8.08 4.93
N ARG A 39 5.45 -8.21 5.08
CA ARG A 39 4.50 -8.19 3.95
C ARG A 39 4.28 -6.75 3.47
N VAL A 40 4.45 -6.50 2.18
CA VAL A 40 4.22 -5.19 1.56
C VAL A 40 2.83 -5.18 0.96
N THR A 41 1.90 -4.52 1.64
CA THR A 41 0.55 -4.24 1.11
C THR A 41 0.53 -2.85 0.48
N PRO A 42 -0.45 -2.55 -0.40
CA PRO A 42 -0.62 -1.20 -0.94
C PRO A 42 -0.70 -0.12 0.15
N GLU A 43 -1.38 -0.40 1.26
CA GLU A 43 -1.53 0.53 2.38
C GLU A 43 -0.19 0.80 3.07
N LYS A 44 0.63 -0.24 3.26
CA LYS A 44 1.97 -0.08 3.84
C LYS A 44 2.91 0.67 2.91
N ALA A 45 2.86 0.38 1.61
CA ALA A 45 3.68 1.08 0.62
C ALA A 45 3.28 2.56 0.51
N LEU A 46 1.98 2.87 0.44
CA LEU A 46 1.47 4.24 0.45
C LEU A 46 1.67 4.93 1.81
N GLY A 47 1.91 4.18 2.88
CA GLY A 47 2.36 4.72 4.17
C GLY A 47 3.80 5.25 4.14
N ILE A 48 4.63 4.84 3.18
CA ILE A 48 5.96 5.41 2.96
C ILE A 48 5.79 6.77 2.29
N THR A 49 6.22 7.83 2.98
CA THR A 49 6.02 9.22 2.52
C THR A 49 6.64 9.50 1.15
N ALA A 50 7.83 8.95 0.88
CA ALA A 50 8.50 9.09 -0.41
C ALA A 50 7.69 8.43 -1.54
N PHE A 51 7.19 7.21 -1.32
CA PHE A 51 6.38 6.47 -2.29
C PHE A 51 5.05 7.18 -2.56
N TRP A 52 4.34 7.59 -1.50
CA TRP A 52 3.11 8.38 -1.60
C TRP A 52 3.31 9.65 -2.42
N ASN A 53 4.37 10.41 -2.12
CA ASN A 53 4.67 11.65 -2.84
C ASN A 53 4.97 11.39 -4.32
N GLY A 54 5.75 10.35 -4.65
CA GLY A 54 6.03 9.97 -6.03
C GLY A 54 4.76 9.65 -6.80
N VAL A 55 3.92 8.77 -6.24
CA VAL A 55 2.63 8.40 -6.85
C VAL A 55 1.72 9.63 -7.00
N ARG A 56 1.62 10.47 -5.96
CA ARG A 56 0.77 11.67 -5.97
C ARG A 56 1.23 12.69 -7.01
N ILE A 57 2.53 13.01 -7.06
CA ILE A 57 3.05 14.01 -8.00
C ILE A 57 2.82 13.56 -9.44
N ILE A 58 3.15 12.30 -9.77
CA ILE A 58 2.99 11.78 -11.14
C ILE A 58 1.50 11.72 -11.52
N SER A 59 0.66 11.14 -10.65
CA SER A 59 -0.78 11.01 -10.93
C SER A 59 -1.48 12.35 -11.09
N GLN A 60 -1.17 13.35 -10.24
CA GLN A 60 -1.75 14.69 -10.34
C GLN A 60 -1.24 15.45 -11.56
N THR A 61 0.03 15.26 -11.94
CA THR A 61 0.59 15.83 -13.17
C THR A 61 -0.12 15.26 -14.39
N ILE A 62 -0.32 13.95 -14.46
CA ILE A 62 -1.08 13.33 -15.55
C ILE A 62 -2.54 13.81 -15.55
N ALA A 63 -3.14 13.94 -14.36
CA ALA A 63 -4.52 14.38 -14.21
C ALA A 63 -4.75 15.83 -14.65
N SER A 64 -3.74 16.71 -14.54
CA SER A 64 -3.85 18.10 -14.97
C SER A 64 -3.84 18.27 -16.48
N LEU A 65 -3.31 17.29 -17.23
CA LEU A 65 -3.25 17.35 -18.69
C LEU A 65 -4.65 17.24 -19.32
N PRO A 66 -5.00 18.12 -20.28
CA PRO A 66 -6.26 18.03 -21.00
C PRO A 66 -6.27 16.80 -21.92
N LEU A 67 -7.39 16.09 -21.96
CA LEU A 67 -7.64 15.00 -22.91
C LEU A 67 -8.67 15.48 -23.92
N GLU A 68 -8.19 15.94 -25.07
CA GLU A 68 -9.02 16.39 -26.18
C GLU A 68 -9.32 15.24 -27.14
N VAL A 69 -10.56 15.13 -27.61
CA VAL A 69 -10.98 14.13 -28.60
C VAL A 69 -10.97 14.77 -29.98
N TYR A 70 -10.30 14.13 -30.93
CA TYR A 70 -10.23 14.58 -32.31
C TYR A 70 -10.88 13.57 -33.25
N GLU A 71 -11.59 14.08 -34.24
CA GLU A 71 -12.09 13.34 -35.39
C GLU A 71 -11.13 13.56 -36.56
N ARG A 72 -10.80 12.47 -37.27
CA ARG A 72 -9.99 12.54 -38.48
C ARG A 72 -10.91 12.72 -39.67
N MET A 73 -10.66 13.77 -40.45
CA MET A 73 -11.44 14.11 -41.64
C MET A 73 -10.88 13.40 -42.88
N ASP A 74 -11.67 13.33 -43.94
CA ASP A 74 -11.31 12.65 -45.20
C ASP A 74 -10.09 13.27 -45.89
N ASP A 75 -9.86 14.58 -45.69
CA ASP A 75 -8.69 15.31 -46.19
C ASP A 75 -7.40 15.07 -45.35
N GLY A 76 -7.49 14.23 -44.33
CA GLY A 76 -6.40 13.91 -43.42
C GLY A 76 -6.22 14.92 -42.27
N SER A 77 -6.98 16.01 -42.23
CA SER A 77 -6.98 16.98 -41.14
C SER A 77 -7.63 16.40 -39.86
N ARG A 78 -7.46 17.11 -38.74
CA ARG A 78 -8.05 16.74 -37.44
C ARG A 78 -8.94 17.87 -36.95
N ARG A 79 -10.17 17.54 -36.57
CA ARG A 79 -11.14 18.47 -35.99
C ARG A 79 -11.40 18.09 -34.54
N LEU A 80 -11.45 19.08 -33.65
CA LEU A 80 -11.83 18.84 -32.25
C LEU A 80 -13.30 18.42 -32.17
N ALA A 81 -13.56 17.24 -31.61
CA ALA A 81 -14.86 16.58 -31.62
C ALA A 81 -15.62 16.80 -30.30
N ARG A 82 -16.01 18.06 -30.03
CA ARG A 82 -16.68 18.44 -28.76
C ARG A 82 -18.04 17.77 -28.54
N GLU A 83 -18.77 17.51 -29.61
CA GLU A 83 -20.10 16.87 -29.58
C GLU A 83 -20.01 15.33 -29.43
N HIS A 84 -18.80 14.76 -29.51
CA HIS A 84 -18.64 13.31 -29.40
C HIS A 84 -18.87 12.85 -27.94
N PRO A 85 -19.62 11.76 -27.69
CA PRO A 85 -19.93 11.33 -26.31
C PRO A 85 -18.70 11.12 -25.43
N VAL A 86 -17.61 10.62 -26.00
CA VAL A 86 -16.33 10.41 -25.28
C VAL A 86 -15.70 11.74 -24.83
N TYR A 87 -15.88 12.83 -25.58
CA TYR A 87 -15.37 14.14 -25.19
C TYR A 87 -15.95 14.55 -23.84
N ARG A 88 -17.27 14.41 -23.68
CA ARG A 88 -17.95 14.68 -22.43
C ARG A 88 -17.42 13.82 -21.28
N LEU A 89 -17.14 12.54 -21.51
CA LEU A 89 -16.65 11.64 -20.46
C LEU A 89 -15.24 11.99 -19.98
N LEU A 90 -14.34 12.35 -20.89
CA LEU A 90 -12.94 12.63 -20.58
C LEU A 90 -12.69 14.08 -20.17
N HIS A 91 -13.53 15.02 -20.61
CA HIS A 91 -13.31 16.45 -20.39
C HIS A 91 -14.31 17.08 -19.41
N VAL A 92 -15.57 16.62 -19.37
CA VAL A 92 -16.61 17.27 -18.55
C VAL A 92 -16.92 16.45 -17.30
N ARG A 93 -17.37 15.20 -17.46
CA ARG A 93 -17.74 14.35 -16.33
C ARG A 93 -17.73 12.87 -16.71
N PRO A 94 -16.83 12.05 -16.12
CA PRO A 94 -16.76 10.61 -16.40
C PRO A 94 -17.91 9.83 -15.78
N ASN A 95 -18.36 10.20 -14.58
CA ASN A 95 -19.52 9.62 -13.90
C ASN A 95 -20.08 10.62 -12.87
N PRO A 96 -21.26 10.39 -12.27
CA PRO A 96 -21.88 11.34 -11.34
C PRO A 96 -21.08 11.68 -10.07
N TYR A 97 -20.09 10.87 -9.68
CA TYR A 97 -19.42 10.97 -8.38
C TYR A 97 -18.01 11.55 -8.44
N MET A 98 -17.42 11.74 -9.63
CA MET A 98 -16.06 12.23 -9.75
C MET A 98 -15.85 13.17 -10.92
N THR A 99 -14.83 14.03 -10.79
CA THR A 99 -14.39 14.92 -11.86
C THR A 99 -13.48 14.17 -12.85
N PRO A 100 -13.29 14.70 -14.07
CA PRO A 100 -12.31 14.15 -15.02
C PRO A 100 -10.88 14.14 -14.46
N PHE A 101 -10.53 15.16 -13.65
CA PHE A 101 -9.24 15.20 -12.95
C PHE A 101 -9.09 14.01 -12.01
N THR A 102 -10.04 13.82 -11.09
CA THR A 102 -10.02 12.72 -10.12
C THR A 102 -10.01 11.36 -10.81
N PHE A 103 -10.76 11.20 -11.90
CA PHE A 103 -10.73 9.96 -12.69
C PHE A 103 -9.34 9.67 -13.26
N LYS A 104 -8.69 10.65 -13.89
CA LYS A 104 -7.33 10.51 -14.42
C LYS A 104 -6.32 10.23 -13.30
N GLU A 105 -6.42 10.93 -12.18
CA GLU A 105 -5.53 10.79 -11.02
C GLU A 105 -5.57 9.36 -10.46
N ILE A 106 -6.78 8.87 -10.13
CA ILE A 106 -6.97 7.51 -9.61
C ILE A 106 -6.43 6.48 -10.59
N ARG A 107 -6.69 6.67 -11.89
CA ARG A 107 -6.25 5.72 -12.90
C ARG A 107 -4.74 5.68 -13.08
N ALA A 108 -4.09 6.83 -13.07
CA ALA A 108 -2.64 6.91 -13.08
C ALA A 108 -2.04 6.24 -11.83
N ALA A 109 -2.61 6.53 -10.65
CA ALA A 109 -2.20 5.89 -9.40
C ALA A 109 -2.37 4.36 -9.44
N HIS A 110 -3.46 3.86 -10.04
CA HIS A 110 -3.70 2.43 -10.22
C HIS A 110 -2.57 1.76 -11.02
N VAL A 111 -2.16 2.37 -12.14
CA VAL A 111 -1.03 1.87 -12.95
C VAL A 111 0.27 1.90 -12.15
N LEU A 112 0.56 3.00 -11.45
CA LEU A 112 1.82 3.17 -10.72
C LEU A 112 1.97 2.23 -9.52
N VAL A 113 0.86 1.78 -8.92
CA VAL A 113 0.91 0.93 -7.73
C VAL A 113 0.67 -0.53 -8.09
N TRP A 114 -0.41 -0.83 -8.81
CA TRP A 114 -0.81 -2.21 -9.13
C TRP A 114 -0.31 -2.70 -10.49
N GLY A 115 0.22 -1.82 -11.34
CA GLY A 115 0.70 -2.16 -12.68
C GLY A 115 -0.38 -2.08 -13.75
N ASP A 116 -1.65 -2.00 -13.37
CA ASP A 116 -2.78 -1.96 -14.29
C ASP A 116 -3.88 -1.05 -13.76
N SER A 117 -4.59 -0.41 -14.67
CA SER A 117 -5.77 0.38 -14.36
C SER A 117 -6.95 -0.08 -15.21
N PHE A 118 -8.10 -0.27 -14.57
CA PHE A 118 -9.31 -0.73 -15.23
C PHE A 118 -10.44 0.29 -15.00
N ALA A 119 -11.29 0.47 -16.00
CA ALA A 119 -12.55 1.15 -15.86
C ALA A 119 -13.63 0.44 -16.68
N GLU A 120 -14.81 0.22 -16.10
CA GLU A 120 -15.96 -0.23 -16.85
C GLU A 120 -16.54 0.92 -17.68
N ILE A 121 -16.86 0.61 -18.93
CA ILE A 121 -17.55 1.50 -19.86
C ILE A 121 -19.04 1.18 -19.78
N GLU A 122 -19.80 2.05 -19.13
CA GLU A 122 -21.26 1.98 -19.14
C GLU A 122 -21.78 2.55 -20.46
N ARG A 123 -22.69 1.82 -21.11
CA ARG A 123 -23.28 2.21 -22.39
C ARG A 123 -24.80 2.27 -22.29
N ASP A 124 -25.41 3.19 -23.04
CA ASP A 124 -26.86 3.23 -23.19
C ASP A 124 -27.39 2.10 -24.11
N ARG A 125 -28.71 2.04 -24.29
CA ARG A 125 -29.36 1.05 -25.17
C ARG A 125 -28.93 1.16 -26.64
N ALA A 126 -28.39 2.29 -27.06
CA ALA A 126 -27.87 2.51 -28.41
C ALA A 126 -26.36 2.20 -28.51
N GLY A 127 -25.74 1.69 -27.44
CA GLY A 127 -24.32 1.33 -27.40
C GLY A 127 -23.37 2.52 -27.21
N ARG A 128 -23.90 3.73 -26.95
CA ARG A 128 -23.08 4.93 -26.75
C ARG A 128 -22.53 4.96 -25.32
N PRO A 129 -21.25 5.27 -25.11
CA PRO A 129 -20.69 5.34 -23.76
C PRO A 129 -21.28 6.54 -23.01
N ILE A 130 -21.79 6.29 -21.81
CA ILE A 130 -22.46 7.30 -20.96
C ILE A 130 -21.79 7.50 -19.61
N ALA A 131 -20.97 6.55 -19.15
CA ALA A 131 -20.16 6.70 -17.96
C ALA A 131 -18.90 5.81 -17.99
N LEU A 132 -17.90 6.21 -17.21
CA LEU A 132 -16.69 5.44 -16.92
C LEU A 132 -16.59 5.21 -15.43
N TRP A 133 -16.56 3.94 -15.02
CA TRP A 133 -16.49 3.53 -13.62
C TRP A 133 -15.13 2.92 -13.32
N PRO A 134 -14.25 3.58 -12.55
CA PRO A 134 -13.00 2.97 -12.12
C PRO A 134 -13.25 1.65 -11.40
N LEU A 135 -12.54 0.61 -11.80
CA LEU A 135 -12.55 -0.67 -11.12
C LEU A 135 -11.27 -0.78 -10.30
N LEU A 136 -11.39 -1.28 -9.07
CA LEU A 136 -10.25 -1.42 -8.16
C LEU A 136 -9.35 -2.57 -8.62
N PRO A 137 -8.03 -2.35 -8.83
CA PRO A 137 -7.12 -3.37 -9.36
C PRO A 137 -6.86 -4.54 -8.39
N ASP A 138 -7.04 -4.34 -7.08
CA ASP A 138 -6.95 -5.42 -6.07
C ASP A 138 -8.05 -6.49 -6.24
N ARG A 139 -9.14 -6.14 -6.91
CA ARG A 139 -10.34 -6.97 -7.10
C ARG A 139 -10.71 -7.15 -8.55
N THR A 140 -9.86 -6.70 -9.47
CA THR A 140 -10.12 -6.72 -10.90
C THR A 140 -8.94 -7.33 -11.62
N GLY A 141 -9.23 -8.20 -12.58
CA GLY A 141 -8.18 -8.84 -13.36
C GLY A 141 -8.65 -9.23 -14.74
N VAL A 142 -7.69 -9.72 -15.51
CA VAL A 142 -7.91 -10.24 -16.85
C VAL A 142 -7.50 -11.70 -16.90
N GLU A 143 -8.21 -12.48 -17.71
CA GLU A 143 -7.90 -13.88 -18.01
C GLU A 143 -8.34 -14.21 -19.45
N VAL A 144 -7.81 -15.30 -20.00
CA VAL A 144 -8.25 -15.83 -21.29
C VAL A 144 -9.17 -17.02 -21.02
N ARG A 145 -10.41 -16.95 -21.50
CA ARG A 145 -11.37 -18.06 -21.43
C ARG A 145 -11.85 -18.38 -22.84
N ASP A 146 -11.80 -19.66 -23.21
CA ASP A 146 -12.22 -20.14 -24.54
C ASP A 146 -11.57 -19.36 -25.69
N GLY A 147 -10.29 -19.02 -25.54
CA GLY A 147 -9.52 -18.23 -26.52
C GLY A 147 -9.88 -16.75 -26.59
N LYS A 148 -10.76 -16.24 -25.71
CA LYS A 148 -11.18 -14.84 -25.67
C LYS A 148 -10.67 -14.15 -24.40
N LYS A 149 -10.14 -12.93 -24.56
CA LYS A 149 -9.78 -12.06 -23.45
C LYS A 149 -11.05 -11.63 -22.73
N VAL A 150 -11.13 -11.93 -21.44
CA VAL A 150 -12.23 -11.51 -20.55
C VAL A 150 -11.66 -10.85 -19.32
N TYR A 151 -12.42 -9.89 -18.79
CA TYR A 151 -12.10 -9.26 -17.52
C TYR A 151 -13.03 -9.81 -16.45
N TRP A 152 -12.59 -9.73 -15.21
CA TRP A 152 -13.42 -10.03 -14.06
C TRP A 152 -13.19 -8.99 -12.99
N THR A 153 -14.23 -8.74 -12.19
CA THR A 153 -14.15 -7.86 -11.03
C THR A 153 -15.01 -8.42 -9.89
N ILE A 154 -14.66 -8.14 -8.65
CA ILE A 154 -15.40 -8.61 -7.48
C ILE A 154 -16.30 -7.48 -6.97
N VAL A 155 -17.61 -7.69 -7.10
CA VAL A 155 -18.64 -6.77 -6.63
C VAL A 155 -19.41 -7.47 -5.52
N ASN A 156 -19.45 -6.87 -4.33
CA ASN A 156 -20.14 -7.43 -3.16
C ASN A 156 -19.75 -8.90 -2.85
N GLY A 157 -18.48 -9.25 -3.06
CA GLY A 157 -17.95 -10.61 -2.82
C GLY A 157 -18.22 -11.61 -3.95
N VAL A 158 -18.90 -11.20 -5.03
CA VAL A 158 -19.19 -12.05 -6.18
C VAL A 158 -18.27 -11.69 -7.35
N LYS A 159 -17.62 -12.69 -7.94
CA LYS A 159 -16.82 -12.53 -9.16
C LYS A 159 -17.74 -12.35 -10.37
N VAL A 160 -17.73 -11.18 -10.96
CA VAL A 160 -18.50 -10.80 -12.16
C VAL A 160 -17.57 -10.75 -13.35
N TYR A 161 -18.01 -11.28 -14.49
CA TYR A 161 -17.27 -11.28 -15.74
C TYR A 161 -17.72 -10.15 -16.67
N LEU A 162 -16.76 -9.48 -17.29
CA LEU A 162 -16.96 -8.39 -18.24
C LEU A 162 -16.27 -8.73 -19.56
N SER A 163 -16.94 -8.44 -20.67
CA SER A 163 -16.38 -8.59 -22.00
C SER A 163 -15.30 -7.52 -22.28
N ALA A 164 -14.39 -7.80 -23.21
CA ALA A 164 -13.26 -6.92 -23.47
C ALA A 164 -13.67 -5.52 -23.98
N ASP A 165 -14.79 -5.41 -24.68
CA ASP A 165 -15.35 -4.16 -25.20
C ASP A 165 -16.01 -3.27 -24.12
N ARG A 166 -16.24 -3.84 -22.93
CA ARG A 166 -16.80 -3.14 -21.76
C ARG A 166 -15.75 -2.61 -20.81
N VAL A 167 -14.47 -2.94 -20.98
CA VAL A 167 -13.41 -2.54 -20.04
C VAL A 167 -12.35 -1.71 -20.76
N LEU A 168 -12.18 -0.48 -20.29
CA LEU A 168 -11.05 0.36 -20.65
C LEU A 168 -9.86 -0.01 -19.77
N HIS A 169 -9.03 -0.93 -20.27
CA HIS A 169 -7.77 -1.35 -19.63
C HIS A 169 -6.62 -0.46 -20.09
N VAL A 170 -5.92 0.14 -19.13
CA VAL A 170 -4.66 0.85 -19.36
C VAL A 170 -3.58 0.07 -18.62
N PRO A 171 -2.71 -0.65 -19.34
CA PRO A 171 -1.62 -1.41 -18.74
C PRO A 171 -0.42 -0.53 -18.43
N GLY A 172 0.34 -0.93 -17.41
CA GLY A 172 1.63 -0.36 -17.07
C GLY A 172 2.79 -0.96 -17.88
N LEU A 173 4.01 -0.70 -17.41
CA LEU A 173 5.23 -1.22 -18.02
C LEU A 173 5.26 -2.75 -17.97
N GLY A 174 5.93 -3.38 -18.93
CA GLY A 174 6.05 -4.84 -18.98
C GLY A 174 4.79 -5.57 -19.43
N PHE A 175 3.91 -4.89 -20.16
CA PHE A 175 2.65 -5.45 -20.63
C PHE A 175 2.86 -6.67 -21.54
N ASP A 176 2.40 -7.84 -21.08
CA ASP A 176 2.48 -9.13 -21.79
C ASP A 176 1.28 -9.41 -22.71
N GLY A 177 0.39 -8.42 -22.91
CA GLY A 177 -0.88 -8.56 -23.61
C GLY A 177 -2.08 -8.78 -22.67
N LEU A 178 -1.81 -9.17 -21.41
CA LEU A 178 -2.80 -9.37 -20.36
C LEU A 178 -2.58 -8.41 -19.18
N ARG A 179 -1.39 -8.32 -18.59
CA ARG A 179 -1.11 -7.49 -17.41
C ARG A 179 0.24 -6.77 -17.49
N GLY A 180 0.31 -5.63 -16.83
CA GLY A 180 1.56 -4.92 -16.58
C GLY A 180 2.29 -5.43 -15.34
N TYR A 181 3.52 -4.98 -15.15
CA TYR A 181 4.28 -5.22 -13.93
C TYR A 181 3.66 -4.48 -12.76
N SER A 182 3.28 -5.23 -11.74
CA SER A 182 2.91 -4.62 -10.45
C SER A 182 4.18 -4.07 -9.79
N VAL A 183 4.24 -2.75 -9.66
CA VAL A 183 5.37 -2.04 -9.02
C VAL A 183 5.56 -2.53 -7.58
N LEU A 184 4.46 -2.73 -6.84
CA LEU A 184 4.52 -3.30 -5.50
C LEU A 184 5.17 -4.69 -5.45
N LYS A 185 4.87 -5.56 -6.43
CA LYS A 185 5.48 -6.90 -6.48
C LYS A 185 6.94 -6.83 -6.89
N LEU A 186 7.25 -6.00 -7.89
CA LEU A 186 8.60 -5.88 -8.44
C LEU A 186 9.58 -5.33 -7.41
N PHE A 187 9.17 -4.35 -6.61
CA PHE A 187 10.01 -3.68 -5.63
C PHE A 187 9.68 -4.04 -4.18
N ARG A 188 9.00 -5.18 -3.96
CA ARG A 188 8.60 -5.64 -2.63
C ARG A 188 9.77 -5.70 -1.65
N ASP A 189 10.95 -6.09 -2.11
CA ASP A 189 12.09 -6.29 -1.22
C ASP A 189 12.66 -4.95 -0.73
N SER A 190 12.78 -3.97 -1.62
CA SER A 190 13.20 -2.59 -1.30
C SER A 190 12.17 -1.86 -0.43
N LEU A 191 10.88 -1.97 -0.78
CA LEU A 191 9.79 -1.40 0.03
C LEU A 191 9.70 -2.09 1.39
N GLY A 192 9.87 -3.41 1.44
CA GLY A 192 9.88 -4.18 2.68
C GLY A 192 11.01 -3.78 3.61
N LEU A 193 12.20 -3.56 3.08
CA LEU A 193 13.34 -3.03 3.83
C LEU A 193 13.07 -1.62 4.38
N THR A 194 12.43 -0.76 3.60
CA THR A 194 12.05 0.59 4.02
C THR A 194 11.01 0.56 5.15
N VAL A 195 10.01 -0.30 5.06
CA VAL A 195 9.03 -0.50 6.15
C VAL A 195 9.72 -1.02 7.40
N ALA A 196 10.57 -2.04 7.28
CA ALA A 196 11.29 -2.62 8.41
C ALA A 196 12.20 -1.59 9.11
N ALA A 197 12.90 -0.76 8.33
CA ALA A 197 13.74 0.31 8.88
C ALA A 197 12.91 1.40 9.57
N ASN A 198 11.75 1.77 9.02
CA ASN A 198 10.85 2.70 9.69
C ASN A 198 10.29 2.13 11.01
N GLU A 199 9.92 0.85 11.04
CA GLU A 199 9.48 0.15 12.25
C GLU A 199 10.61 0.06 13.29
N TYR A 200 11.84 -0.30 12.88
CA TYR A 200 13.02 -0.29 13.75
C TYR A 200 13.28 1.10 14.31
N GLY A 201 13.27 2.14 13.47
CA GLY A 201 13.44 3.53 13.91
C GLY A 201 12.36 3.94 14.91
N ALA A 202 11.09 3.61 14.64
CA ALA A 202 9.99 3.89 15.54
C ALA A 202 10.16 3.20 16.90
N GLN A 203 10.64 1.96 16.93
CA GLN A 203 10.95 1.24 18.16
C GLN A 203 12.16 1.83 18.89
N PHE A 204 13.21 2.15 18.15
CA PHE A 204 14.44 2.77 18.67
C PHE A 204 14.14 4.09 19.38
N PHE A 205 13.41 5.00 18.73
CA PHE A 205 13.00 6.28 19.32
C PHE A 205 11.82 6.16 20.29
N GLY A 206 11.00 5.12 20.14
CA GLY A 206 9.81 4.84 20.94
C GLY A 206 10.09 4.19 22.30
N ASN A 207 11.36 4.05 22.68
CA ASN A 207 11.81 3.47 23.97
C ASN A 207 11.67 1.94 24.08
N SER A 208 11.74 1.22 22.96
CA SER A 208 11.68 -0.25 22.93
C SER A 208 13.06 -0.90 23.17
N GLY A 209 13.52 -0.84 24.42
CA GLY A 209 14.41 -1.89 24.94
C GLY A 209 15.91 -1.64 24.92
N ARG A 210 16.40 -0.44 24.54
CA ARG A 210 17.76 -0.01 24.90
C ARG A 210 17.70 0.80 26.19
N PRO A 211 18.31 0.34 27.29
CA PRO A 211 18.51 1.19 28.45
C PRO A 211 19.31 2.42 27.98
N SER A 212 18.81 3.63 28.23
CA SER A 212 19.61 4.86 28.06
C SER A 212 20.88 4.85 28.91
N GLY A 213 20.91 3.97 29.90
CA GLY A 213 22.05 3.67 30.75
C GLY A 213 21.75 2.53 31.71
N VAL A 214 22.78 2.09 32.40
CA VAL A 214 22.67 1.09 33.48
C VAL A 214 22.68 1.82 34.82
N LEU A 215 21.78 1.40 35.72
CA LEU A 215 21.83 1.81 37.12
C LEU A 215 22.77 0.87 37.87
N VAL A 216 23.88 1.42 38.37
CA VAL A 216 24.87 0.69 39.16
C VAL A 216 24.61 0.99 40.64
N HIS A 217 24.26 -0.06 41.39
CA HIS A 217 24.09 0.02 42.85
C HIS A 217 25.34 -0.53 43.56
N PRO A 218 25.91 0.18 44.56
CA PRO A 218 27.19 -0.20 45.18
C PRO A 218 27.10 -1.41 46.13
N GLY A 219 25.89 -1.79 46.58
CA GLY A 219 25.64 -2.91 47.50
C GLY A 219 24.76 -4.01 46.90
N LYS A 220 24.58 -5.11 47.65
CA LYS A 220 23.62 -6.17 47.29
C LYS A 220 22.20 -5.71 47.60
N LEU A 221 21.35 -5.71 46.59
CA LEU A 221 19.91 -5.46 46.70
C LEU A 221 19.17 -6.80 46.89
N ASP A 222 18.13 -6.80 47.71
CA ASP A 222 17.16 -7.90 47.72
C ASP A 222 16.28 -7.87 46.44
N ASP A 223 15.56 -8.95 46.17
CA ASP A 223 14.73 -9.05 44.96
C ASP A 223 13.53 -8.08 44.95
N ALA A 224 12.96 -7.75 46.11
CA ALA A 224 11.87 -6.79 46.27
C ALA A 224 12.33 -5.33 46.09
N GLU A 225 13.51 -4.97 46.60
CA GLU A 225 14.15 -3.66 46.37
C GLU A 225 14.51 -3.48 44.89
N ARG A 226 15.05 -4.52 44.26
CA ARG A 226 15.34 -4.50 42.82
C ARG A 226 14.08 -4.29 41.98
N ALA A 227 12.98 -4.95 42.35
CA ALA A 227 11.69 -4.79 41.68
C ALA A 227 11.15 -3.35 41.83
N ARG A 228 11.21 -2.77 43.05
CA ARG A 228 10.81 -1.37 43.30
C ARG A 228 11.62 -0.37 42.48
N ILE A 229 12.94 -0.50 42.48
CA ILE A 229 13.83 0.41 41.73
C ILE A 229 13.52 0.35 40.23
N ARG A 230 13.27 -0.86 39.70
CA ARG A 230 12.88 -1.05 38.30
C ARG A 230 11.52 -0.41 37.98
N GLU A 231 10.54 -0.59 38.86
CA GLU A 231 9.20 -0.01 38.73
C GLU A 231 9.26 1.53 38.72
N GLU A 232 9.94 2.14 39.69
CA GLU A 232 10.12 3.59 39.78
C GLU A 232 10.87 4.15 38.57
N TRP A 233 11.95 3.49 38.14
CA TRP A 233 12.70 3.89 36.95
C TRP A 233 11.83 3.87 35.69
N ASN A 234 11.07 2.78 35.49
CA ASN A 234 10.16 2.66 34.37
C ASN A 234 9.04 3.71 34.45
N GLN A 235 8.46 3.99 35.61
CA GLN A 235 7.44 5.03 35.75
C GLN A 235 7.97 6.42 35.38
N LEU A 236 9.23 6.71 35.70
CA LEU A 236 9.87 8.00 35.45
C LEU A 236 10.41 8.17 34.02
N HIS A 237 10.78 7.08 33.33
CA HIS A 237 11.47 7.14 32.03
C HIS A 237 10.84 6.31 30.90
N SER A 238 9.70 5.63 31.13
CA SER A 238 8.95 4.97 30.05
C SER A 238 8.09 5.96 29.27
N GLY A 239 8.27 5.96 27.95
CA GLY A 239 7.46 6.72 27.00
C GLY A 239 8.12 8.01 26.50
N LEU A 240 7.71 8.43 25.29
CA LEU A 240 8.28 9.57 24.55
C LEU A 240 8.31 10.89 25.33
N THR A 241 7.32 11.14 26.19
CA THR A 241 7.23 12.39 26.97
C THR A 241 8.03 12.37 28.28
N LYS A 242 8.59 11.23 28.66
CA LYS A 242 9.29 11.02 29.93
C LYS A 242 10.80 10.85 29.77
N ALA A 243 11.28 10.72 28.54
CA ALA A 243 12.69 10.47 28.20
C ALA A 243 13.67 11.57 28.64
N GLN A 244 13.20 12.78 28.98
CA GLN A 244 14.03 13.93 29.37
C GLN A 244 13.86 14.36 30.84
N ARG A 245 13.24 13.54 31.68
CA ARG A 245 13.09 13.86 33.10
C ARG A 245 14.43 13.71 33.82
N THR A 246 14.72 14.64 34.74
CA THR A 246 15.91 14.54 35.60
C THR A 246 15.68 13.42 36.62
N ALA A 247 16.49 12.35 36.54
CA ALA A 247 16.49 11.29 37.53
C ALA A 247 17.24 11.73 38.79
N VAL A 248 16.61 11.57 39.96
CA VAL A 248 17.29 11.69 41.26
C VAL A 248 17.56 10.27 41.76
N LEU A 249 18.82 9.94 41.99
CA LEU A 249 19.26 8.62 42.44
C LEU A 249 19.60 8.65 43.93
N TRP A 250 19.10 7.67 44.67
CA TRP A 250 19.32 7.53 46.12
C TRP A 250 20.40 6.47 46.42
N GLY A 251 20.92 6.45 47.65
CA GLY A 251 21.78 5.33 48.12
C GLY A 251 23.13 5.19 47.41
N GLY A 252 23.65 6.24 46.79
CA GLY A 252 24.93 6.20 46.06
C GLY A 252 24.86 5.48 44.70
N MET A 253 23.65 5.21 44.19
CA MET A 253 23.46 4.70 42.83
C MET A 253 24.02 5.65 41.78
N LYS A 254 24.62 5.09 40.73
CA LYS A 254 25.13 5.84 39.58
C LYS A 254 24.39 5.43 38.32
N PHE A 255 24.08 6.39 37.48
CA PHE A 255 23.60 6.14 36.12
C PHE A 255 24.78 6.23 35.16
N GLU A 256 25.11 5.12 34.54
CA GLU A 256 26.12 5.06 33.48
C GLU A 256 25.40 5.10 32.13
N PRO A 257 25.45 6.21 31.38
CA PRO A 257 24.78 6.29 30.09
C PRO A 257 25.41 5.31 29.12
N ILE A 258 24.59 4.50 28.46
CA ILE A 258 25.03 3.72 27.32
C ILE A 258 25.09 4.71 26.15
N THR A 259 26.30 5.07 25.74
CA THR A 259 26.50 5.94 24.57
C THR A 259 25.98 5.26 23.31
N MET A 260 25.42 6.07 22.40
CA MET A 260 24.87 5.59 21.14
C MET A 260 26.00 4.92 20.32
N PRO A 261 25.89 3.61 19.99
CA PRO A 261 26.87 2.95 19.14
C PRO A 261 27.00 3.64 17.77
N PRO A 262 28.18 3.60 17.13
CA PRO A 262 28.39 4.12 15.77
C PRO A 262 27.40 3.59 14.72
N GLU A 263 26.87 2.39 14.93
CA GLU A 263 25.85 1.75 14.09
C GLU A 263 24.53 2.54 14.02
N ASP A 264 24.17 3.24 15.10
CA ASP A 264 22.94 4.04 15.16
C ASP A 264 23.06 5.36 14.37
N ALA A 265 24.28 5.91 14.22
CA ALA A 265 24.54 7.03 13.31
C ALA A 265 24.46 6.57 11.84
N GLN A 266 24.92 5.36 11.54
CA GLN A 266 24.78 4.75 10.21
C GLN A 266 23.32 4.47 9.86
N PHE A 267 22.46 4.16 10.84
CA PHE A 267 21.02 3.97 10.62
C PHE A 267 20.33 5.22 10.02
N LEU A 268 20.68 6.44 10.47
CA LEU A 268 20.15 7.67 9.87
C LEU A 268 20.55 7.80 8.40
N GLN A 269 21.78 7.42 8.06
CA GLN A 269 22.27 7.40 6.68
C GLN A 269 21.51 6.35 5.84
N THR A 270 21.27 5.16 6.38
CA THR A 270 20.45 4.12 5.73
C THR A 270 19.04 4.64 5.44
N ARG A 271 18.41 5.34 6.38
CA ARG A 271 17.07 5.90 6.18
C ARG A 271 17.05 6.96 5.06
N SER A 272 18.09 7.79 4.96
CA SER A 272 18.21 8.74 3.85
C SER A 272 18.35 8.02 2.50
N MET A 273 19.21 7.00 2.43
CA MET A 273 19.41 6.22 1.21
C MET A 273 18.15 5.48 0.77
N GLN A 274 17.30 5.04 1.71
CA GLN A 274 16.02 4.39 1.40
C GLN A 274 15.04 5.35 0.73
N ILE A 275 15.02 6.63 1.10
CA ILE A 275 14.18 7.63 0.43
C ILE A 275 14.61 7.75 -1.04
N ASP A 276 15.93 7.82 -1.29
CA ASP A 276 16.48 7.91 -2.64
C ASP A 276 16.26 6.63 -3.45
N GLU A 277 16.26 5.47 -2.80
CA GLU A 277 15.93 4.18 -3.42
C GLU A 277 14.46 4.10 -3.83
N VAL A 278 13.54 4.58 -2.99
CA VAL A 278 12.11 4.62 -3.31
C VAL A 278 11.80 5.65 -4.41
N ALA A 279 12.60 6.71 -4.52
CA ALA A 279 12.43 7.75 -5.53
C ALA A 279 12.96 7.35 -6.93
N ARG A 280 13.87 6.38 -7.02
CA ARG A 280 14.42 5.86 -8.28
C ARG A 280 13.45 4.91 -8.97
#